data_AF-A0A931N5C8-F1
#
_entry.id   AF-A0A931N5C8-F1
#
_cell.length_a   1.000
_cell.length_b   1.000
_cell.length_c   1.000
_cell.angle_alpha   90.00
_cell.angle_beta   90.00
_cell.angle_gamma   90.00
#
_symmetry.space_group_name_H-M   'P 1'
#
loop_
_entity.id
_entity.type
_entity.pdbx_description
1 polymer ?
#
loop_
_entity_poly.entity_id
_entity_poly.type
_entity_poly.pdbx_seq_one_letter_code
_entity_poly.pdbx_strand_id
1 'polypeptide(L)'
;MRKVLGPIVNRRPSYEVAVSASALSDLIMAVHAVADRSGGLSGRRWRFGNVVGIGAPQVRDLTLAAAGAKHAIERKTVAAITVAAHRRIAVDVVFTLDDRTATAQFHCATGGAESESPETAWAEYLATTTCEALAATDITPTLSR
;
A
#
# COMPACT_ATOMS: atom_id res chain seq x y z
N MET A 1 -14.46 13.60 -24.55
CA MET A 1 -14.12 13.89 -23.14
C MET A 1 -12.67 13.49 -22.89
N ARG A 2 -11.76 14.46 -22.76
CA ARG A 2 -10.33 14.20 -22.48
C ARG A 2 -10.16 13.98 -20.98
N LYS A 3 -9.62 12.81 -20.60
CA LYS A 3 -9.24 12.45 -19.24
C LYS A 3 -8.08 13.36 -18.84
N VAL A 4 -8.30 14.27 -17.90
CA VAL A 4 -7.24 15.12 -17.33
C VAL A 4 -6.32 14.17 -16.56
N LEU A 5 -5.15 13.89 -17.12
CA LEU A 5 -4.03 13.31 -16.39
C LEU A 5 -3.64 14.36 -15.33
N GLY A 6 -3.90 14.04 -14.06
CA GLY A 6 -3.40 14.83 -12.95
C GLY A 6 -1.87 14.96 -13.01
N PRO A 7 -1.28 15.95 -12.33
CA PRO A 7 0.15 16.20 -12.40
C PRO A 7 0.93 14.94 -12.00
N ILE A 8 2.02 14.67 -12.72
CA ILE A 8 3.01 13.64 -12.40
C ILE A 8 3.62 14.03 -11.06
N VAL A 9 3.19 13.40 -9.96
CA VAL A 9 3.72 13.69 -8.63
C VAL A 9 4.76 12.63 -8.32
N ASN A 10 6.03 12.96 -8.51
CA ASN A 10 7.17 12.08 -8.26
C ASN A 10 7.31 11.78 -6.75
N ARG A 11 6.46 10.89 -6.21
CA ARG A 11 6.35 10.61 -4.78
C ARG A 11 7.17 9.39 -4.40
N ARG A 12 8.15 9.60 -3.52
CA ARG A 12 8.78 8.51 -2.76
C ARG A 12 7.71 7.76 -1.96
N PRO A 13 7.92 6.47 -1.66
CA PRO A 13 7.03 5.77 -0.76
C PRO A 13 6.94 6.50 0.59
N SER A 14 5.77 6.43 1.21
CA SER A 14 5.58 6.91 2.57
C SER A 14 6.02 5.87 3.60
N TYR A 15 5.92 4.58 3.23
CA TYR A 15 6.41 3.45 3.99
C TYR A 15 6.89 2.35 3.03
N GLU A 16 7.87 1.56 3.44
CA GLU A 16 8.38 0.38 2.72
C GLU A 16 8.47 -0.80 3.69
N VAL A 17 7.91 -1.93 3.29
CA VAL A 17 8.08 -3.22 3.97
C VAL A 17 8.99 -4.08 3.10
N ALA A 18 10.08 -4.57 3.67
CA ALA A 18 11.04 -5.42 2.97
C ALA A 18 11.18 -6.79 3.66
N VAL A 19 11.33 -7.84 2.85
CA VAL A 19 11.60 -9.23 3.26
C VAL A 19 12.62 -9.85 2.30
N SER A 20 13.09 -11.06 2.60
CA SER A 20 13.88 -11.86 1.64
C SER A 20 13.17 -11.98 0.29
N ALA A 21 13.90 -11.93 -0.82
CA ALA A 21 13.37 -12.15 -2.18
C ALA A 21 12.55 -13.46 -2.28
N SER A 22 12.94 -14.50 -1.54
CA SER A 22 12.24 -15.78 -1.51
C SER A 22 10.82 -15.70 -0.91
N ALA A 23 10.54 -14.67 -0.11
CA ALA A 23 9.25 -14.44 0.56
C ALA A 23 8.34 -13.44 -0.21
N LEU A 24 8.61 -13.18 -1.49
CA LEU A 24 7.80 -12.27 -2.31
C LEU A 24 6.31 -12.69 -2.33
N SER A 25 6.03 -13.98 -2.48
CA SER A 25 4.65 -14.48 -2.52
C SER A 25 3.94 -14.19 -1.21
N ASP A 26 4.60 -14.44 -0.08
CA ASP A 26 4.06 -14.19 1.25
C ASP A 26 3.85 -12.69 1.50
N LEU A 27 4.77 -11.84 1.03
CA LEU A 27 4.61 -10.39 1.08
C LEU A 27 3.35 -9.92 0.32
N ILE A 28 3.15 -10.40 -0.90
CA ILE A 28 1.95 -10.08 -1.70
C ILE A 28 0.69 -10.57 -0.97
N MET A 29 0.68 -11.82 -0.53
CA MET A 29 -0.46 -12.41 0.18
C MET A 29 -0.78 -11.67 1.49
N ALA A 30 0.24 -11.27 2.25
CA ALA A 30 0.08 -10.52 3.49
C ALA A 30 -0.59 -9.17 3.23
N VAL A 31 -0.13 -8.41 2.22
CA VAL A 31 -0.76 -7.14 1.85
C VAL A 31 -2.22 -7.33 1.44
N HIS A 32 -2.53 -8.35 0.63
CA HIS A 32 -3.91 -8.66 0.23
C HIS A 32 -4.77 -9.04 1.44
N ALA A 33 -4.27 -9.91 2.32
CA ALA A 33 -4.99 -10.33 3.51
C ALA A 33 -5.25 -9.16 4.46
N VAL A 34 -4.31 -8.24 4.63
CA VAL A 34 -4.49 -7.03 5.45
C VAL A 34 -5.51 -6.08 4.82
N ALA A 35 -5.43 -5.88 3.51
CA ALA A 35 -6.39 -5.07 2.77
C ALA A 35 -7.82 -5.63 2.85
N ASP A 36 -7.96 -6.95 2.81
CA ASP A 36 -9.25 -7.66 2.89
C ASP A 36 -9.80 -7.73 4.34
N ARG A 37 -8.94 -7.90 5.35
CA ARG A 37 -9.34 -7.95 6.78
C ARG A 37 -10.06 -6.69 7.24
N SER A 38 -9.72 -5.55 6.65
CA SER A 38 -10.41 -4.29 6.90
C SER A 38 -11.89 -4.28 6.45
N GLY A 39 -12.41 -5.38 5.87
CA GLY A 39 -13.79 -5.55 5.42
C GLY A 39 -14.62 -6.70 6.04
N GLY A 40 -14.14 -7.45 7.04
CA GLY A 40 -14.76 -8.72 7.50
C GLY A 40 -15.68 -8.70 8.75
N LEU A 41 -16.86 -9.32 8.60
CA LEU A 41 -17.91 -9.84 9.54
C LEU A 41 -18.51 -8.99 10.67
N SER A 42 -17.90 -7.90 11.12
CA SER A 42 -18.50 -7.05 12.16
C SER A 42 -18.37 -5.56 11.82
N GLY A 43 -19.13 -5.09 10.83
CA GLY A 43 -19.50 -3.67 10.71
C GLY A 43 -18.37 -2.64 10.86
N ARG A 44 -17.48 -2.57 9.85
CA ARG A 44 -16.97 -1.32 9.25
C ARG A 44 -16.34 -0.26 10.15
N ARG A 45 -15.27 -0.58 10.90
CA ARG A 45 -14.35 0.45 11.41
C ARG A 45 -12.92 -0.08 11.43
N TRP A 46 -12.07 0.38 10.51
CA TRP A 46 -10.63 0.38 10.77
C TRP A 46 -10.30 1.65 11.54
N ARG A 47 -9.47 1.52 12.58
CA ARG A 47 -9.06 2.62 13.43
C ARG A 47 -7.55 2.63 13.53
N PHE A 48 -6.92 3.71 13.10
CA PHE A 48 -5.50 3.95 13.31
C PHE A 48 -5.33 5.31 13.99
N GLY A 49 -4.89 5.28 15.25
CA GLY A 49 -4.94 6.45 16.13
C GLY A 49 -6.36 7.02 16.28
N ASN A 50 -6.53 8.28 15.85
CA ASN A 50 -7.82 9.00 15.86
C ASN A 50 -8.57 8.94 14.52
N VAL A 51 -8.03 8.27 13.50
CA VAL A 51 -8.66 8.11 12.20
C VAL A 51 -9.58 6.88 12.24
N VAL A 52 -10.84 7.06 11.87
CA VAL A 52 -11.84 5.98 11.76
C VAL A 52 -12.38 5.97 10.34
N GLY A 53 -12.12 4.90 9.60
CA GLY A 53 -12.71 4.68 8.28
C GLY A 53 -13.97 3.82 8.37
N ILE A 54 -15.05 4.25 7.71
CA ILE A 54 -16.32 3.53 7.66
C ILE A 54 -16.52 2.97 6.25
N GLY A 55 -16.24 1.69 6.07
CA GLY A 55 -16.36 0.98 4.79
C GLY A 55 -15.38 -0.17 4.68
N ALA A 56 -15.64 -1.09 3.75
CA ALA A 56 -14.66 -2.11 3.37
C ALA A 56 -13.69 -1.49 2.35
N PRO A 57 -12.36 -1.60 2.55
CA PRO A 57 -11.42 -1.19 1.52
C PRO A 57 -11.62 -1.98 0.22
N GLN A 58 -11.30 -1.34 -0.89
CA GLN A 58 -11.32 -1.95 -2.21
C GLN A 58 -9.89 -2.12 -2.71
N VAL A 59 -9.51 -3.34 -3.06
CA VAL A 59 -8.28 -3.63 -3.77
C VAL A 59 -8.55 -3.60 -5.27
N ARG A 60 -7.69 -2.92 -6.03
CA ARG A 60 -7.76 -2.87 -7.49
C ARG A 60 -6.37 -3.02 -8.07
N ASP A 61 -6.24 -3.73 -9.18
CA ASP A 61 -4.96 -3.79 -9.89
C ASP A 61 -4.57 -2.41 -10.43
N LEU A 62 -3.31 -2.06 -10.25
CA LEU A 62 -2.68 -0.89 -10.85
C LEU A 62 -1.72 -1.39 -11.93
N THR A 63 -1.88 -0.90 -13.15
CA THR A 63 -0.97 -1.30 -14.23
C THR A 63 0.45 -0.84 -13.92
N LEU A 64 1.46 -1.65 -14.25
CA LEU A 64 2.86 -1.31 -14.00
C LEU A 64 3.26 0.01 -14.66
N ALA A 65 2.73 0.27 -15.86
CA ALA A 65 2.93 1.54 -16.55
C ALA A 65 2.33 2.73 -15.77
N ALA A 66 1.16 2.57 -15.15
CA ALA A 66 0.57 3.61 -14.32
C ALA A 66 1.33 3.80 -13.00
N ALA A 67 1.84 2.72 -12.40
CA ALA A 67 2.68 2.80 -11.20
C ALA A 67 3.98 3.57 -11.49
N GLY A 68 4.69 3.23 -12.57
CA GLY A 68 5.92 3.92 -12.99
C GLY A 68 5.70 5.37 -13.45
N ALA A 69 4.53 5.69 -13.99
CA ALA A 69 4.18 7.08 -14.33
C ALA A 69 3.82 7.92 -13.09
N LYS A 70 3.32 7.29 -12.03
CA LYS A 70 2.89 7.98 -10.81
C LYS A 70 3.99 8.12 -9.77
N HIS A 71 4.88 7.12 -9.63
CA HIS A 71 5.75 7.01 -8.47
C HIS A 71 7.22 6.87 -8.87
N ALA A 72 8.12 7.37 -8.02
CA ALA A 72 9.56 7.15 -8.18
C ALA A 72 9.91 5.74 -7.72
N ILE A 73 10.04 4.80 -8.67
CA ILE A 73 10.33 3.40 -8.38
C ILE A 73 11.73 3.05 -8.93
N GLU A 74 12.66 2.73 -8.03
CA GLU A 74 14.07 2.47 -8.39
C GLU A 74 14.34 1.00 -8.73
N ARG A 75 13.56 0.08 -8.15
CA ARG A 75 13.70 -1.38 -8.32
C ARG A 75 12.75 -1.92 -9.37
N LYS A 76 12.98 -3.14 -9.85
CA LYS A 76 12.10 -3.80 -10.82
C LYS A 76 10.71 -4.01 -10.21
N THR A 77 9.70 -3.34 -10.76
CA THR A 77 8.31 -3.56 -10.38
C THR A 77 7.83 -4.92 -10.89
N VAL A 78 7.24 -5.71 -10.00
CA VAL A 78 6.67 -7.03 -10.33
C VAL A 78 5.15 -7.06 -10.25
N ALA A 79 4.56 -6.26 -9.38
CA ALA A 79 3.11 -6.09 -9.25
C ALA A 79 2.80 -4.71 -8.67
N ALA A 80 1.58 -4.23 -8.88
CA ALA A 80 1.09 -3.03 -8.22
C ALA A 80 -0.43 -3.09 -8.03
N ILE A 81 -0.89 -2.58 -6.90
CA ILE A 81 -2.32 -2.50 -6.55
C ILE A 81 -2.64 -1.13 -5.96
N THR A 82 -3.90 -0.75 -5.97
CA THR A 82 -4.43 0.38 -5.22
C THR A 82 -5.36 -0.17 -4.14
N VAL A 83 -5.10 0.18 -2.88
CA VAL A 83 -5.94 -0.12 -1.72
C VAL A 83 -6.70 1.13 -1.31
N ALA A 84 -7.96 1.23 -1.74
CA ALA A 84 -8.81 2.38 -1.48
C ALA A 84 -9.71 2.15 -0.27
N ALA A 85 -9.50 2.92 0.81
CA ALA A 85 -10.36 2.89 2.00
C ALA A 85 -11.67 3.67 1.80
N HIS A 86 -11.63 4.77 1.03
CA HIS A 86 -12.79 5.60 0.67
C HIS A 86 -12.52 6.33 -0.67
N ARG A 87 -13.52 7.03 -1.23
CA ARG A 87 -13.38 7.83 -2.47
C ARG A 87 -12.23 8.86 -2.48
N ARG A 88 -11.67 9.18 -1.30
CA ARG A 88 -10.63 10.21 -1.12
C ARG A 88 -9.39 9.73 -0.37
N ILE A 89 -9.31 8.45 0.00
CA ILE A 89 -8.16 7.88 0.72
C ILE A 89 -7.79 6.57 0.03
N ALA A 90 -6.68 6.56 -0.68
CA ALA A 90 -6.18 5.39 -1.37
C ALA A 90 -4.67 5.32 -1.32
N VAL A 91 -4.12 4.13 -1.08
CA VAL A 91 -2.69 3.89 -1.12
C VAL A 91 -2.39 3.00 -2.30
N ASP A 92 -1.49 3.43 -3.17
CA ASP A 92 -0.91 2.56 -4.19
C ASP A 92 0.19 1.74 -3.52
N VAL A 93 0.09 0.41 -3.58
CA VAL A 93 1.12 -0.52 -3.12
C VAL A 93 1.86 -1.06 -4.33
N VAL A 94 3.16 -0.78 -4.40
CA VAL A 94 4.03 -1.20 -5.49
C VAL A 94 4.96 -2.29 -4.97
N PHE A 95 4.91 -3.46 -5.58
CA PHE A 95 5.79 -4.57 -5.24
C PHE A 95 7.01 -4.53 -6.14
N THR A 96 8.19 -4.53 -5.53
CA THR A 96 9.46 -4.58 -6.25
C THR A 96 10.31 -5.74 -5.80
N LEU A 97 11.19 -6.21 -6.68
CA LEU A 97 12.05 -7.35 -6.45
C LEU A 97 13.45 -7.05 -6.99
N ASP A 98 14.46 -7.31 -6.16
CA ASP A 98 15.85 -7.48 -6.58
C ASP A 98 16.37 -8.87 -6.20
N ASP A 99 17.66 -9.14 -6.40
CA ASP A 99 18.26 -10.45 -6.18
C ASP A 99 18.19 -10.94 -4.72
N ARG A 100 17.94 -10.04 -3.76
CA ARG A 100 17.98 -10.35 -2.32
C ARG A 100 16.72 -9.97 -1.57
N THR A 101 15.99 -8.98 -2.08
CA THR A 101 14.93 -8.31 -1.34
C THR A 101 13.67 -8.23 -2.18
N ALA A 102 12.55 -8.62 -1.57
CA ALA A 102 11.22 -8.26 -2.04
C ALA A 102 10.71 -7.11 -1.18
N THR A 103 10.16 -6.07 -1.81
CA THR A 103 9.62 -4.91 -1.10
C THR A 103 8.19 -4.59 -1.51
N ALA A 104 7.41 -4.09 -0.57
CA ALA A 104 6.11 -3.48 -0.79
C ALA A 104 6.24 -2.00 -0.40
N GLN A 105 6.08 -1.14 -1.39
CA GLN A 105 6.20 0.31 -1.26
C GLN A 105 4.80 0.92 -1.20
N PHE A 106 4.49 1.65 -0.12
CA PHE A 106 3.17 2.22 0.14
C PHE A 106 3.19 3.70 -0.20
N HIS A 107 2.52 4.08 -1.28
CA HIS A 107 2.47 5.45 -1.79
C HIS A 107 1.08 6.06 -1.61
N CYS A 108 1.04 7.27 -1.04
CA CYS A 108 -0.16 8.10 -1.02
C CYS A 108 -0.60 8.48 -2.45
N ALA A 109 -1.67 7.85 -2.96
CA ALA A 109 -2.24 8.03 -4.29
C ALA A 109 -3.19 9.24 -4.45
N THR A 110 -3.83 9.73 -3.38
CA THR A 110 -4.79 10.85 -3.37
C THR A 110 -4.12 12.15 -2.96
N GLY A 111 -3.34 12.75 -3.86
CA GLY A 111 -2.74 14.07 -3.65
C GLY A 111 -3.76 15.19 -3.50
N GLY A 112 -4.06 15.59 -2.25
CA GLY A 112 -4.71 16.84 -1.91
C GLY A 112 -3.87 17.60 -0.88
N ALA A 113 -3.68 18.91 -1.09
CA ALA A 113 -2.87 19.79 -0.25
C ALA A 113 -3.37 19.95 1.21
N GLU A 114 -4.51 19.35 1.56
CA GLU A 114 -5.15 19.50 2.87
C GLU A 114 -5.35 18.18 3.64
N SER A 115 -4.82 17.03 3.18
CA SER A 115 -5.08 15.75 3.88
C SER A 115 -3.96 14.71 3.76
N GLU A 116 -2.70 15.11 4.00
CA GLU A 116 -1.61 14.14 4.18
C GLU A 116 -1.84 13.23 5.40
N SER A 117 -2.56 13.69 6.42
CA SER A 117 -2.76 12.95 7.69
C SER A 117 -3.53 11.62 7.53
N PRO A 118 -4.72 11.57 6.90
CA PRO A 118 -5.49 10.33 6.84
C PRO A 118 -4.89 9.29 5.88
N GLU A 119 -4.26 9.75 4.81
CA GLU A 119 -3.66 8.87 3.81
C GLU A 119 -2.33 8.28 4.28
N THR A 120 -1.49 9.11 4.91
CA THR A 120 -0.26 8.62 5.55
C THR A 120 -0.59 7.66 6.70
N ALA A 121 -1.62 7.97 7.50
CA ALA A 121 -2.10 7.05 8.54
C ALA A 121 -2.64 5.72 7.96
N TRP A 122 -3.26 5.77 6.78
CA TRP A 122 -3.70 4.55 6.08
C TRP A 122 -2.51 3.75 5.54
N ALA A 123 -1.52 4.41 4.94
CA ALA A 123 -0.29 3.78 4.48
C ALA A 123 0.48 3.14 5.65
N GLU A 124 0.57 3.84 6.78
CA GLU A 124 1.19 3.34 8.01
C GLU A 124 0.47 2.11 8.54
N TYR A 125 -0.87 2.18 8.68
CA TYR A 125 -1.68 1.04 9.09
C TYR A 125 -1.43 -0.18 8.20
N LEU A 126 -1.50 -0.02 6.88
CA LEU A 126 -1.27 -1.13 5.94
C LEU A 126 0.13 -1.71 6.11
N ALA A 127 1.16 -0.87 6.21
CA ALA A 127 2.54 -1.30 6.35
C ALA A 127 2.79 -2.02 7.67
N THR A 128 2.35 -1.44 8.80
CA THR A 128 2.50 -2.03 10.14
C THR A 128 1.76 -3.36 10.25
N THR A 129 0.49 -3.42 9.85
CA THR A 129 -0.28 -4.67 9.94
C THR A 129 0.22 -5.72 8.94
N THR A 130 0.82 -5.31 7.81
CA THR A 130 1.52 -6.25 6.91
C THR A 130 2.74 -6.85 7.60
N CYS A 131 3.55 -6.04 8.30
CA CYS A 131 4.66 -6.56 9.10
C CYS A 131 4.19 -7.54 10.17
N GLU A 132 3.12 -7.22 10.90
CA GLU A 132 2.53 -8.12 11.90
C GLU A 132 2.05 -9.44 11.28
N ALA A 133 1.39 -9.38 10.13
CA ALA A 133 0.92 -10.56 9.41
C ALA A 133 2.06 -11.47 8.95
N LEU A 134 3.16 -10.89 8.46
CA LEU A 134 4.36 -11.64 8.06
C LEU A 134 5.10 -12.24 9.25
N ALA A 135 5.23 -11.47 10.34
CA ALA A 135 5.86 -11.94 11.57
C ALA A 135 5.08 -13.12 12.19
N ALA A 136 3.75 -13.12 12.08
CA ALA A 136 2.91 -14.24 12.52
C ALA A 136 3.14 -15.54 11.71
N THR A 137 3.84 -15.46 10.58
CA THR A 137 4.22 -16.60 9.72
C THR A 137 5.74 -16.86 9.73
N ASP A 138 6.45 -16.41 10.77
CA ASP A 138 7.91 -16.56 10.93
C ASP A 138 8.76 -15.91 9.82
N ILE A 139 8.19 -14.95 9.09
CA ILE A 139 8.92 -14.12 8.14
C ILE A 139 9.36 -12.87 8.89
N THR A 140 10.62 -12.49 8.79
CA THR A 140 11.16 -11.28 9.44
C THR A 140 11.07 -10.08 8.48
N PRO A 141 10.04 -9.21 8.60
CA PRO A 141 9.99 -7.99 7.82
C PRO A 141 10.84 -6.89 8.44
N THR A 142 11.30 -5.98 7.60
CA THR A 142 11.81 -4.67 8.02
C THR A 142 10.86 -3.58 7.53
N LEU A 143 10.45 -2.68 8.41
CA LEU A 143 9.63 -1.51 8.10
C LEU A 143 10.51 -0.26 8.07
N SER A 144 10.44 0.52 7.00
CA SER A 144 11.05 1.84 6.89
C SER A 144 10.06 2.88 6.39
N ARG A 145 10.36 4.16 6.63
CA ARG A 145 9.60 5.31 6.16
C ARG A 145 10.32 6.02 5.03
#